data_AF-A0A7V9CNS5-F1
#
_entry.id   AF-A0A7V9CNS5-F1
#
_cell.length_a   1.000
_cell.length_b   1.000
_cell.length_c   1.000
_cell.angle_alpha   90.00
_cell.angle_beta   90.00
_cell.angle_gamma   90.00
#
_symmetry.space_group_name_H-M   'P 1'
#
loop_
_entity.id
_entity.type
_entity.pdbx_description
1 polymer ?
#
loop_
_entity_poly.entity_id
_entity_poly.type
_entity_poly.pdbx_seq_one_letter_code
_entity_poly.pdbx_strand_id
1 'polypeptide(L)'
;LAVVADDIADGVTDVVRGGDLLDHTAVQVQLWQALGAAPPDWLHTPLIVGADGRKLSKSHGSAHVGALRDAGATPADVWRTVLPWLGVPGAASLDEALPLWRPDRLALGPLILPGPG
;
A
#
# COMPACT_ATOMS: atom_id res chain seq x y z
N LEU A 1 -15.34 8.53 11.79
CA LEU A 1 -15.43 9.99 12.01
C LEU A 1 -14.06 10.61 12.21
N ALA A 2 -13.29 10.23 13.24
CA ALA A 2 -11.96 10.80 13.54
C ALA A 2 -11.06 10.98 12.31
N VAL A 3 -10.77 9.88 11.58
CA VAL A 3 -9.94 9.92 10.36
C VAL A 3 -10.39 10.99 9.35
N VAL A 4 -11.69 11.11 9.08
CA VAL A 4 -12.21 12.09 8.11
C VAL A 4 -12.06 13.52 8.63
N ALA A 5 -12.31 13.75 9.91
CA ALA A 5 -12.16 15.07 10.50
C ALA A 5 -10.69 15.52 10.52
N ASP A 6 -9.78 14.59 10.83
CA ASP A 6 -8.34 14.85 10.83
C ASP A 6 -7.83 15.11 9.40
N ASP A 7 -8.21 14.29 8.42
CA ASP A 7 -7.80 14.46 7.02
C ASP A 7 -8.28 15.82 6.46
N ILE A 8 -9.49 16.28 6.82
CA ILE A 8 -10.01 17.60 6.45
C ILE A 8 -9.16 18.71 7.09
N ALA A 9 -8.86 18.59 8.39
CA ALA A 9 -8.11 19.60 9.13
C ALA A 9 -6.67 19.73 8.62
N ASP A 10 -6.06 18.61 8.21
CA ASP A 10 -4.70 18.54 7.67
C ASP A 10 -4.63 18.86 6.17
N GLY A 11 -5.77 19.00 5.49
CA GLY A 11 -5.83 19.36 4.07
C GLY A 11 -5.38 18.24 3.13
N VAL A 12 -5.67 16.98 3.49
CA VAL A 12 -5.30 15.80 2.68
C VAL A 12 -6.02 15.82 1.33
N THR A 13 -5.26 15.74 0.24
CA THR A 13 -5.77 15.68 -1.14
C THR A 13 -5.82 14.27 -1.70
N ASP A 14 -4.93 13.39 -1.24
CA ASP A 14 -4.74 12.04 -1.75
C ASP A 14 -4.62 11.05 -0.59
N VAL A 15 -5.48 10.04 -0.57
CA VAL A 15 -5.46 8.97 0.44
C VAL A 15 -4.99 7.68 -0.19
N VAL A 16 -3.79 7.24 0.19
CA VAL A 16 -3.19 5.97 -0.25
C VAL A 16 -3.27 4.94 0.88
N ARG A 17 -3.95 3.81 0.67
CA ARG A 17 -4.16 2.78 1.71
C ARG A 17 -4.42 1.39 1.14
N GLY A 18 -4.44 0.36 1.98
CA GLY A 18 -4.72 -1.01 1.55
C GLY A 18 -6.14 -1.20 1.01
N GLY A 19 -6.28 -2.09 0.01
CA GLY A 19 -7.56 -2.43 -0.62
C GLY A 19 -8.57 -3.12 0.30
N ASP A 20 -8.15 -3.58 1.49
CA ASP A 20 -9.07 -4.05 2.54
C ASP A 20 -9.96 -2.94 3.11
N LEU A 21 -9.64 -1.68 2.85
CA LEU A 21 -10.42 -0.52 3.30
C LEU A 21 -11.34 0.06 2.21
N LEU A 22 -11.44 -0.60 1.05
CA LEU A 22 -12.22 -0.10 -0.09
C LEU A 22 -13.68 0.14 0.29
N ASP A 23 -14.31 -0.82 0.99
CA ASP A 23 -15.72 -0.75 1.40
C ASP A 23 -16.00 0.42 2.36
N HIS A 24 -15.00 0.82 3.16
CA HIS A 24 -15.14 1.96 4.07
C HIS A 24 -15.10 3.31 3.35
N THR A 25 -14.62 3.35 2.10
CA THR A 25 -14.54 4.59 1.30
C THR A 25 -15.91 5.20 1.08
N ALA A 26 -16.92 4.39 0.76
CA ALA A 26 -18.28 4.89 0.52
C ALA A 26 -18.82 5.66 1.74
N VAL A 27 -18.62 5.14 2.95
CA VAL A 27 -19.03 5.80 4.19
C VAL A 27 -18.21 7.07 4.44
N GLN A 28 -16.90 7.04 4.17
CA GLN A 28 -16.04 8.21 4.35
C GLN A 28 -16.39 9.34 3.37
N VAL A 29 -16.70 9.04 2.10
CA VAL A 29 -17.19 10.02 1.12
C VAL A 29 -18.39 10.79 1.68
N GLN A 30 -19.36 10.06 2.23
CA GLN A 30 -20.56 10.67 2.81
C GLN A 30 -20.22 11.56 4.01
N LEU A 31 -19.25 11.17 4.84
CA LEU A 31 -18.79 12.00 5.96
C LEU A 31 -18.09 13.28 5.50
N TRP A 32 -17.21 13.20 4.49
CA TRP A 32 -16.56 14.38 3.90
C TRP A 32 -17.61 15.39 3.40
N GLN A 33 -18.59 14.90 2.65
CA GLN A 33 -19.69 15.71 2.13
C GLN A 33 -20.57 16.29 3.24
N ALA A 34 -20.91 15.50 4.27
CA ALA A 34 -21.71 15.96 5.40
C ALA A 34 -21.00 17.04 6.24
N LEU A 35 -19.67 17.04 6.24
CA LEU A 35 -18.85 18.08 6.87
C LEU A 35 -18.56 19.28 5.94
N GLY A 36 -19.15 19.30 4.75
CA GLY A 36 -19.02 20.42 3.80
C GLY A 36 -17.69 20.47 3.06
N ALA A 37 -16.94 19.37 3.02
CA ALA A 37 -15.65 19.27 2.36
C ALA A 37 -15.72 18.40 1.09
N ALA A 38 -14.86 18.70 0.11
CA ALA A 38 -14.68 17.87 -1.07
C ALA A 38 -13.86 16.62 -0.70
N PRO A 39 -14.32 15.40 -1.01
CA PRO A 39 -13.53 14.20 -0.73
C PRO A 39 -12.20 14.15 -1.52
N PRO A 40 -11.16 13.50 -0.98
CA PRO A 40 -9.86 13.38 -1.63
C PRO A 40 -9.89 12.35 -2.77
N ASP A 41 -8.82 12.32 -3.56
CA ASP A 41 -8.55 11.21 -4.47
C ASP A 41 -8.07 9.98 -3.67
N TRP A 42 -8.50 8.78 -4.07
CA TRP A 42 -8.14 7.53 -3.39
C TRP A 42 -7.30 6.61 -4.26
N LEU A 43 -6.25 6.06 -3.67
CA LEU A 43 -5.48 4.96 -4.22
C LEU A 43 -5.50 3.77 -3.26
N HIS A 44 -6.17 2.69 -3.67
CA HIS A 44 -6.22 1.45 -2.90
C HIS A 44 -5.15 0.48 -3.40
N THR A 45 -4.14 0.21 -2.58
CA THR A 45 -3.04 -0.69 -2.92
C THR A 45 -3.47 -2.15 -2.81
N PRO A 46 -2.95 -3.04 -3.67
CA PRO A 46 -3.29 -4.45 -3.64
C PRO A 46 -2.83 -5.10 -2.33
N LEU A 47 -3.61 -6.07 -1.85
CA LEU A 47 -3.28 -6.83 -0.64
C LEU A 47 -2.24 -7.90 -0.96
N ILE A 48 -1.23 -8.02 -0.10
CA ILE A 48 -0.27 -9.10 -0.21
C ILE A 48 -0.84 -10.36 0.48
N VAL A 49 -0.91 -11.45 -0.27
CA VAL A 49 -1.39 -12.75 0.20
C VAL A 49 -0.31 -13.81 0.03
N GLY A 50 -0.31 -14.81 0.90
CA GLY A 50 0.55 -15.99 0.73
C GLY A 50 0.10 -16.85 -0.44
N ALA A 51 0.94 -17.83 -0.80
CA ALA A 51 0.60 -18.82 -1.84
C ALA A 51 -0.67 -19.63 -1.54
N ASP A 52 -1.10 -19.69 -0.26
CA ASP A 52 -2.35 -20.31 0.18
C ASP A 52 -3.58 -19.39 0.04
N GLY A 53 -3.40 -18.19 -0.53
CA GLY A 53 -4.45 -17.19 -0.72
C GLY A 53 -4.85 -16.45 0.56
N ARG A 54 -4.23 -16.74 1.71
CA ARG A 54 -4.53 -16.05 2.96
C ARG A 54 -3.72 -14.76 3.06
N LYS A 55 -4.35 -13.71 3.60
CA LYS A 55 -3.67 -12.45 3.90
C LYS A 55 -2.49 -12.73 4.82
N LEU A 56 -1.31 -12.22 4.46
CA LEU A 56 -0.15 -12.32 5.34
C LEU A 56 -0.46 -11.54 6.62
N SER A 57 -0.67 -12.28 7.70
CA SER A 57 -0.88 -11.70 9.02
C SER A 57 0.46 -11.48 9.71
N LYS A 58 0.53 -10.43 10.54
CA LYS A 58 1.69 -10.17 11.43
C LYS A 58 2.06 -11.39 12.31
N SER A 59 1.13 -12.33 12.48
CA SER A 59 1.30 -13.54 13.28
C SER A 59 2.09 -14.67 12.61
N HIS A 60 2.34 -14.63 11.29
CA HIS A 60 3.10 -15.67 10.58
C HIS A 60 4.64 -15.49 10.69
N GLY A 61 5.15 -14.93 11.80
CA GLY A 61 6.58 -14.58 11.91
C GLY A 61 7.03 -13.59 10.82
N SER A 62 6.07 -12.83 10.29
CA SER A 62 6.18 -12.12 9.01
C SER A 62 7.34 -11.14 9.01
N ALA A 63 8.16 -11.23 7.97
CA ALA A 63 9.28 -10.37 7.63
C ALA A 63 8.95 -8.88 7.86
N HIS A 64 9.32 -8.38 9.02
CA HIS A 64 9.37 -6.95 9.28
C HIS A 64 10.68 -6.44 8.70
N VAL A 65 10.71 -5.19 8.25
CA VAL A 65 11.92 -4.57 7.68
C VAL A 65 13.12 -4.67 8.64
N GLY A 66 12.85 -4.69 9.96
CA GLY A 66 13.85 -4.97 10.98
C GLY A 66 14.51 -6.35 10.85
N ALA A 67 13.73 -7.42 10.70
CA ALA A 67 14.28 -8.76 10.51
C ALA A 67 15.09 -8.89 9.21
N LEU A 68 14.66 -8.22 8.14
CA LEU A 68 15.43 -8.18 6.88
C LEU A 68 16.78 -7.50 7.10
N ARG A 69 16.81 -6.38 7.83
CA ARG A 69 18.05 -5.69 8.19
C ARG A 69 18.94 -6.56 9.07
N ASP A 70 18.39 -7.25 10.07
CA ASP A 70 19.15 -8.12 10.96
C ASP A 70 19.75 -9.33 10.22
N ALA A 71 19.08 -9.79 9.15
CA ALA A 71 19.58 -10.80 8.22
C ALA A 71 20.59 -10.24 7.19
N GLY A 72 20.95 -8.94 7.25
CA GLY A 72 21.93 -8.31 6.38
C GLY A 72 21.39 -7.79 5.06
N ALA A 73 20.07 -7.73 4.86
CA ALA A 73 19.49 -7.15 3.64
C ALA A 73 19.80 -5.66 3.55
N THR A 74 20.23 -5.23 2.36
CA THR A 74 20.43 -3.81 2.07
C THR A 74 19.10 -3.13 1.73
N PRO A 75 18.98 -1.79 1.83
CA PRO A 75 17.81 -1.07 1.33
C PRO A 75 17.50 -1.41 -0.13
N ALA A 76 18.53 -1.62 -0.95
CA ALA A 76 18.37 -1.98 -2.36
C ALA A 76 17.70 -3.35 -2.54
N ASP A 77 18.01 -4.31 -1.67
CA ASP A 77 17.37 -5.64 -1.70
C ASP A 77 15.88 -5.55 -1.32
N VAL A 78 15.54 -4.69 -0.35
CA VAL A 78 14.15 -4.42 0.02
C VAL A 78 13.40 -3.76 -1.13
N TRP A 79 13.99 -2.75 -1.78
CA TRP A 79 13.36 -2.09 -2.93
C TRP A 79 13.15 -3.02 -4.11
N ARG A 80 14.13 -3.86 -4.45
CA ARG A 80 13.98 -4.86 -5.52
C ARG A 80 12.88 -5.89 -5.22
N THR A 81 12.57 -6.10 -3.95
CA THR A 81 11.46 -6.98 -3.53
C THR A 81 10.10 -6.29 -3.65
N VAL A 82 9.99 -5.03 -3.23
CA VAL A 82 8.71 -4.31 -3.11
C VAL A 82 8.30 -3.58 -4.39
N LEU A 83 9.23 -3.00 -5.14
CA LEU A 83 8.90 -2.18 -6.32
C LEU A 83 8.19 -2.96 -7.45
N PRO A 84 8.46 -4.25 -7.70
CA PRO A 84 7.65 -5.05 -8.62
C PRO A 84 6.16 -5.11 -8.24
N TRP A 85 5.83 -5.11 -6.95
CA TRP A 85 4.44 -5.07 -6.44
C TRP A 85 3.74 -3.74 -6.75
N LEU A 86 4.53 -2.69 -6.87
CA LEU A 86 4.11 -1.36 -7.27
C LEU A 86 4.19 -1.17 -8.80
N GLY A 87 4.41 -2.23 -9.58
CA GLY A 87 4.47 -2.15 -11.04
C GLY A 87 5.74 -1.46 -11.57
N VAL A 88 6.78 -1.34 -10.74
CA VAL A 88 8.08 -0.74 -11.11
C VAL A 88 9.21 -1.76 -10.93
N PRO A 89 9.22 -2.88 -11.69
CA PRO A 89 10.28 -3.86 -11.58
C PRO A 89 11.64 -3.30 -12.05
N GLY A 90 12.73 -3.81 -11.47
CA GLY A 90 14.11 -3.53 -11.92
C GLY A 90 14.77 -2.31 -11.27
N ALA A 91 14.03 -1.42 -10.63
CA ALA A 91 14.60 -0.35 -9.80
C ALA A 91 15.07 -0.89 -8.44
N ALA A 92 16.12 -0.29 -7.89
CA ALA A 92 16.72 -0.64 -6.61
C ALA A 92 16.69 0.52 -5.59
N SER A 93 16.09 1.65 -5.97
CA SER A 93 15.95 2.84 -5.13
C SER A 93 14.68 3.61 -5.49
N LEU A 94 14.30 4.55 -4.62
CA LEU A 94 13.18 5.45 -4.90
C LEU A 94 13.50 6.41 -6.07
N ASP A 95 14.74 6.90 -6.15
CA ASP A 95 15.17 7.81 -7.23
C ASP A 95 15.06 7.17 -8.61
N GLU A 96 15.37 5.87 -8.72
CA GLU A 96 15.18 5.10 -9.94
C GLU A 96 13.69 4.81 -10.23
N ALA A 97 12.89 4.60 -9.18
CA ALA A 97 11.49 4.21 -9.31
C ALA A 97 10.56 5.38 -9.64
N LEU A 98 10.80 6.56 -9.06
CA LEU A 98 9.91 7.73 -9.17
C LEU A 98 9.61 8.13 -10.63
N PRO A 99 10.58 8.20 -11.57
CA PRO A 99 10.28 8.52 -12.96
C PRO A 99 9.37 7.50 -13.66
N LEU A 100 9.39 6.25 -13.19
CA LEU A 100 8.69 5.11 -13.78
C LEU A 100 7.32 4.87 -13.12
N TRP A 101 7.08 5.42 -11.93
CA TRP A 101 5.86 5.22 -11.16
C TRP A 101 4.61 5.72 -11.90
N ARG A 102 3.60 4.87 -11.99
CA ARG A 102 2.31 5.16 -12.63
C ARG A 102 1.19 4.57 -11.77
N PRO A 103 0.44 5.38 -11.00
CA PRO A 103 -0.54 4.87 -10.05
C PRO A 103 -1.70 4.13 -10.73
N ASP A 104 -2.04 4.51 -11.97
CA ASP A 104 -3.04 3.89 -12.83
C ASP A 104 -2.67 2.47 -13.28
N ARG A 105 -1.41 2.04 -13.08
CA ARG A 105 -0.90 0.71 -13.47
C ARG A 105 -0.81 -0.28 -12.31
N LEU A 106 -1.26 0.10 -11.12
CA LEU A 106 -1.32 -0.81 -9.99
C LEU A 106 -2.25 -1.99 -10.29
N ALA A 107 -1.82 -3.19 -9.89
CA ALA A 107 -2.61 -4.40 -10.08
C ALA A 107 -3.96 -4.32 -9.36
N LEU A 108 -5.03 -4.68 -10.07
CA LEU A 108 -6.36 -4.83 -9.50
C LEU A 108 -6.48 -6.25 -8.92
N GLY A 109 -6.22 -6.40 -7.63
CA GLY A 109 -6.38 -7.66 -6.91
C GLY A 109 -5.17 -8.02 -6.02
N PRO A 110 -5.25 -9.13 -5.28
CA PRO A 110 -4.19 -9.49 -4.35
C PRO A 110 -2.90 -9.87 -5.08
N LEU A 111 -1.77 -9.44 -4.53
CA LEU A 111 -0.44 -9.86 -4.94
C LEU A 111 -0.06 -11.13 -4.20
N ILE A 112 0.16 -12.21 -4.94
CA ILE A 112 0.53 -13.50 -4.38
C ILE A 112 2.04 -13.55 -4.23
N LEU A 113 2.54 -13.70 -2.99
CA LEU A 113 3.94 -14.03 -2.79
C LEU A 113 4.16 -15.51 -3.08
N PRO A 114 5.19 -15.87 -3.88
CA PRO A 114 5.59 -17.26 -4.01
C PRO A 114 5.92 -17.82 -2.62
N GLY A 115 5.49 -19.06 -2.34
CA GLY A 115 5.83 -19.74 -1.10
C GLY A 115 7.35 -19.93 -0.97
N PRO A 116 7.87 -20.21 0.23
CA PRO A 116 9.27 -20.60 0.38
C PRO A 116 9.49 -21.88 -0.43
N GLY A 117 10.38 -21.79 -1.42
CA GLY A 117 10.92 -22.96 -2.14
C GLY A 117 11.98 -23.68 -1.32
#